data_AF-A0A2E0TGU2-F1
#
_entry.id   AF-A0A2E0TGU2-F1
#
_cell.length_a   1.000
_cell.length_b   1.000
_cell.length_c   1.000
_cell.angle_alpha   90.00
_cell.angle_beta   90.00
_cell.angle_gamma   90.00
#
_symmetry.space_group_name_H-M   'P 1'
#
loop_
_entity.id
_entity.type
_entity.pdbx_description
1 polymer ?
#
loop_
_entity_poly.entity_id
_entity_poly.type
_entity_poly.pdbx_seq_one_letter_code
_entity_poly.pdbx_strand_id
1 'polypeptide(L)'
;MKHAMKHRVATKRWVALASCWVGLIGAGCSAGGGGGPSCRAGEEGCECLSGECVGGAVCVDGRCEAPSGGMDAGTPEGMDAGMVDPMGDAGPSGPADVGPNPDAFFAEDPPPMLCLEDGSMVSDPTPPGGTPECPDDKNREGCRCAPVGETAPCWPGLRVNRNRGQCMDGVTTCEPFDEFTGRWGPCEGAVLPDPEARLGPASCRCFSAGRWEIDNLSPCFVSDGTGTVTGAVSTFLSGGAPSCPSISSGPPFPPMPGTTWSTNRLTVDCEGRFELCYTLKAGDAESPSDADCVVARVCTETWYEERDATQELPELPAWNTMTAAEHACARQFSESGGYGEMSVRGLSVECDPIDDGEGGEYVFNRVNYCPSACNEPPVPPELEEECSRCMAGGSGSF
;
A
#
# COMPACT_ATOMS: atom_id res chain seq x y z
N MET A 1 -44.95 -29.51 -55.93
CA MET A 1 -44.02 -29.74 -57.06
C MET A 1 -42.59 -29.60 -56.55
N LYS A 2 -41.82 -30.68 -56.69
CA LYS A 2 -40.34 -30.83 -56.79
C LYS A 2 -39.39 -29.87 -56.04
N HIS A 3 -38.64 -30.50 -55.14
CA HIS A 3 -37.29 -30.25 -54.59
C HIS A 3 -36.40 -29.13 -55.19
N ALA A 4 -35.61 -28.48 -54.32
CA ALA A 4 -34.16 -28.71 -54.26
C ALA A 4 -33.48 -28.04 -53.03
N MET A 5 -33.03 -28.88 -52.10
CA MET A 5 -31.89 -28.61 -51.20
C MET A 5 -30.59 -28.52 -52.02
N LYS A 6 -29.69 -27.60 -51.65
CA LYS A 6 -28.26 -27.70 -51.95
C LYS A 6 -27.44 -27.30 -50.73
N HIS A 7 -26.86 -28.30 -50.07
CA HIS A 7 -25.65 -28.17 -49.27
C HIS A 7 -24.43 -27.94 -50.17
N ARG A 8 -23.45 -27.19 -49.65
CA ARG A 8 -21.97 -27.32 -49.77
C ARG A 8 -21.35 -26.02 -49.26
N VAL A 9 -20.19 -25.92 -48.61
CA VAL A 9 -19.17 -26.82 -48.06
C VAL A 9 -18.27 -25.91 -47.21
N ALA A 10 -17.77 -26.40 -46.09
CA ALA A 10 -16.78 -25.73 -45.26
C ALA A 10 -15.43 -25.61 -45.99
N THR A 11 -14.77 -24.46 -45.89
CA THR A 11 -13.36 -24.31 -46.31
C THR A 11 -12.57 -23.68 -45.18
N LYS A 12 -11.77 -24.51 -44.51
CA LYS A 12 -10.66 -24.10 -43.63
C LYS A 12 -9.62 -23.33 -44.47
N ARG A 13 -9.09 -22.23 -43.93
CA ARG A 13 -7.76 -21.71 -44.31
C ARG A 13 -6.93 -21.53 -43.04
N TRP A 14 -5.75 -22.14 -43.09
CA TRP A 14 -4.64 -22.04 -42.14
C TRP A 14 -3.51 -21.23 -42.81
N VAL A 15 -2.53 -20.84 -41.98
CA VAL A 15 -1.16 -20.35 -42.29
C VAL A 15 -1.10 -18.83 -42.60
N ALA A 16 -0.20 -18.00 -42.05
CA ALA A 16 1.15 -18.19 -41.52
C ALA A 16 1.56 -17.13 -40.47
N LEU A 17 2.40 -17.54 -39.53
CA LEU A 17 3.31 -16.70 -38.74
C LEU A 17 4.38 -16.04 -39.65
N ALA A 18 4.77 -14.82 -39.33
CA ALA A 18 6.03 -14.24 -39.81
C ALA A 18 6.68 -13.38 -38.71
N SER A 19 7.64 -13.99 -38.02
CA SER A 19 8.62 -13.36 -37.14
C SER A 19 9.66 -12.62 -37.99
N CYS A 20 10.12 -11.44 -37.55
CA CYS A 20 11.35 -10.84 -38.07
C CYS A 20 12.12 -10.17 -36.93
N TRP A 21 13.27 -10.76 -36.62
CA TRP A 21 14.37 -10.24 -35.80
C TRP A 21 15.54 -9.96 -36.75
N VAL A 22 16.23 -8.83 -36.58
CA VAL A 22 17.66 -8.46 -36.83
C VAL A 22 17.66 -6.91 -36.73
N GLY A 23 18.47 -6.16 -36.00
CA GLY A 23 19.80 -6.37 -35.42
C GLY A 23 20.79 -5.30 -35.94
N LEU A 24 21.10 -4.31 -35.08
CA LEU A 24 22.43 -3.73 -34.79
C LEU A 24 23.18 -2.73 -35.74
N ILE A 25 23.62 -1.62 -35.11
CA ILE A 25 24.85 -0.77 -35.26
C ILE A 25 24.77 0.56 -36.04
N GLY A 26 25.16 1.65 -35.36
CA GLY A 26 25.79 2.84 -36.00
C GLY A 26 25.71 4.15 -35.19
N ALA A 27 26.81 4.52 -34.51
CA ALA A 27 26.97 5.70 -33.65
C ALA A 27 27.13 7.05 -34.40
N GLY A 28 26.82 8.16 -33.72
CA GLY A 28 27.20 9.52 -34.08
C GLY A 28 27.18 10.46 -32.85
N CYS A 29 28.35 10.98 -32.47
CA CYS A 29 28.60 11.82 -31.29
C CYS A 29 28.42 13.33 -31.55
N SER A 30 28.03 14.09 -30.51
CA SER A 30 28.46 15.44 -30.06
C SER A 30 27.26 16.24 -29.48
N ALA A 31 27.30 17.01 -28.39
CA ALA A 31 28.16 17.20 -27.21
C ALA A 31 27.39 18.18 -26.27
N GLY A 32 27.48 18.00 -24.94
CA GLY A 32 27.22 19.08 -23.96
C GLY A 32 26.45 18.69 -22.69
N GLY A 33 27.17 18.60 -21.56
CA GLY A 33 26.61 18.58 -20.19
C GLY A 33 27.05 17.35 -19.38
N GLY A 34 28.13 17.48 -18.61
CA GLY A 34 28.82 16.37 -17.93
C GLY A 34 28.11 15.82 -16.70
N GLY A 35 28.01 14.50 -16.64
CA GLY A 35 27.87 13.71 -15.41
C GLY A 35 28.81 12.52 -15.55
N GLY A 36 29.81 12.41 -14.68
CA GLY A 36 30.68 11.24 -14.63
C GLY A 36 29.91 9.99 -14.18
N PRO A 37 30.42 8.78 -14.43
CA PRO A 37 29.76 7.55 -13.98
C PRO A 37 29.74 7.48 -12.44
N SER A 38 28.58 7.18 -11.86
CA SER A 38 28.43 6.86 -10.44
C SER A 38 28.90 5.42 -10.17
N CYS A 39 30.01 5.23 -9.45
CA CYS A 39 30.54 3.90 -9.09
C CYS A 39 30.19 3.52 -7.63
N ARG A 40 29.95 2.22 -7.39
CA ARG A 40 29.76 1.63 -6.05
C ARG A 40 31.04 0.96 -5.54
N ALA A 41 31.19 0.83 -4.22
CA ALA A 41 32.34 0.18 -3.60
C ALA A 41 32.44 -1.30 -4.04
N GLY A 42 33.63 -1.72 -4.47
CA GLY A 42 33.93 -3.11 -4.84
C GLY A 42 33.78 -3.48 -6.33
N GLU A 43 33.26 -2.61 -7.20
CA GLU A 43 33.17 -2.90 -8.64
C GLU A 43 34.56 -2.93 -9.32
N GLU A 44 34.75 -3.85 -10.26
CA GLU A 44 35.98 -3.97 -11.06
C GLU A 44 35.95 -2.99 -12.24
N GLY A 45 37.00 -2.15 -12.38
CA GLY A 45 37.14 -1.19 -13.49
C GLY A 45 36.82 0.27 -13.17
N CYS A 46 36.49 0.61 -11.91
CA CYS A 46 36.27 1.99 -11.48
C CYS A 46 37.57 2.62 -10.96
N GLU A 47 38.21 3.46 -11.79
CA GLU A 47 39.35 4.31 -11.39
C GLU A 47 38.85 5.71 -10.98
N CYS A 48 39.06 6.17 -9.73
CA CYS A 48 38.57 7.46 -9.22
C CYS A 48 39.35 8.70 -9.72
N LEU A 49 39.94 8.66 -10.92
CA LEU A 49 40.74 9.76 -11.47
C LEU A 49 39.93 11.01 -11.87
N SER A 50 38.60 10.94 -11.94
CA SER A 50 37.75 12.12 -12.24
C SER A 50 36.26 12.05 -11.78
N GLY A 51 35.89 11.18 -10.84
CA GLY A 51 34.48 11.04 -10.40
C GLY A 51 34.34 10.66 -8.93
N GLU A 52 33.35 11.26 -8.26
CA GLU A 52 33.02 11.05 -6.84
C GLU A 52 32.55 9.61 -6.56
N CYS A 53 33.04 9.02 -5.46
CA CYS A 53 32.53 7.75 -4.95
C CYS A 53 31.14 7.97 -4.32
N VAL A 54 30.17 7.13 -4.67
CA VAL A 54 28.79 7.30 -4.19
C VAL A 54 28.58 6.50 -2.90
N GLY A 55 27.80 7.04 -1.96
CA GLY A 55 27.39 6.31 -0.75
C GLY A 55 28.39 6.32 0.41
N GLY A 56 29.17 7.39 0.57
CA GLY A 56 30.06 7.57 1.73
C GLY A 56 31.40 6.81 1.65
N ALA A 57 31.71 6.20 0.50
CA ALA A 57 33.00 5.57 0.22
C ALA A 57 34.12 6.62 -0.02
N VAL A 58 35.36 6.26 0.29
CA VAL A 58 36.56 7.08 0.12
C VAL A 58 37.46 6.53 -0.99
N CYS A 59 38.14 7.41 -1.73
CA CYS A 59 39.07 7.02 -2.80
C CYS A 59 40.44 6.70 -2.18
N VAL A 60 40.88 5.43 -2.28
CA VAL A 60 42.16 4.92 -1.80
C VAL A 60 42.89 4.30 -2.98
N ASP A 61 44.11 4.78 -3.28
CA ASP A 61 44.96 4.30 -4.39
C ASP A 61 44.26 4.17 -5.76
N GLY A 62 43.32 5.08 -6.05
CA GLY A 62 42.59 5.09 -7.32
C GLY A 62 41.35 4.21 -7.35
N ARG A 63 40.93 3.61 -6.22
CA ARG A 63 39.72 2.79 -6.08
C ARG A 63 38.80 3.31 -4.97
N CYS A 64 37.48 3.18 -5.14
CA CYS A 64 36.52 3.50 -4.09
C CYS A 64 36.42 2.37 -3.05
N GLU A 65 36.68 2.68 -1.78
CA GLU A 65 36.64 1.77 -0.63
C GLU A 65 35.64 2.27 0.44
N ALA A 66 35.03 1.35 1.19
CA ALA A 66 34.17 1.71 2.32
C ALA A 66 35.03 2.33 3.45
N PRO A 67 34.54 3.35 4.18
CA PRO A 67 35.30 3.98 5.24
C PRO A 67 35.61 2.95 6.33
N SER A 68 36.90 2.67 6.55
CA SER A 68 37.34 1.84 7.66
C SER A 68 37.14 2.60 8.97
N GLY A 69 36.31 2.06 9.85
CA GLY A 69 36.08 2.60 11.19
C GLY A 69 37.34 2.49 12.05
N GLY A 70 38.18 3.52 12.04
CA GLY A 70 39.29 3.68 12.96
C GLY A 70 38.85 4.49 14.18
N MET A 71 38.50 3.82 15.27
CA MET A 71 38.53 4.43 16.59
C MET A 71 39.92 4.22 17.20
N ASP A 72 40.80 5.20 17.02
CA ASP A 72 41.97 5.40 17.87
C ASP A 72 42.03 6.88 18.23
N ALA A 73 41.44 7.22 19.39
CA ALA A 73 41.66 8.49 20.06
C ALA A 73 42.03 8.21 21.51
N GLY A 74 43.25 7.72 21.71
CA GLY A 74 43.89 7.72 23.02
C GLY A 74 44.46 9.10 23.34
N THR A 75 44.16 9.63 24.51
CA THR A 75 45.05 10.49 25.30
C THR A 75 44.50 10.60 26.75
N PRO A 76 45.35 10.93 27.74
CA PRO A 76 45.64 10.06 28.87
C PRO A 76 45.11 10.62 30.19
N GLU A 77 45.02 9.79 31.22
CA GLU A 77 45.53 10.05 32.59
C GLU A 77 45.05 8.96 33.54
N GLY A 78 45.92 8.63 34.50
CA GLY A 78 45.82 7.43 35.31
C GLY A 78 44.67 7.45 36.31
N MET A 79 44.26 6.25 36.72
CA MET A 79 44.25 5.89 38.13
C MET A 79 44.33 4.37 38.29
N ASP A 80 45.23 4.01 39.19
CA ASP A 80 45.64 2.71 39.69
C ASP A 80 44.57 2.13 40.63
N ALA A 81 44.21 0.85 40.46
CA ALA A 81 43.86 -0.08 41.55
C ALA A 81 43.33 -1.42 41.02
N GLY A 82 43.97 -2.52 41.42
CA GLY A 82 43.29 -3.82 41.53
C GLY A 82 44.09 -5.01 41.01
N MET A 83 45.02 -5.51 41.82
CA MET A 83 45.71 -6.78 41.65
C MET A 83 44.77 -7.94 41.30
N VAL A 84 45.13 -8.73 40.30
CA VAL A 84 44.84 -10.17 40.23
C VAL A 84 46.15 -10.92 39.96
N ASP A 85 46.41 -11.91 40.81
CA ASP A 85 47.62 -12.72 40.86
C ASP A 85 47.92 -13.46 39.53
N PRO A 86 49.20 -13.63 39.17
CA PRO A 86 49.58 -14.35 37.97
C PRO A 86 49.94 -15.80 38.31
N MET A 87 49.09 -16.78 37.99
CA MET A 87 49.51 -18.18 37.69
C MET A 87 48.30 -19.02 37.27
N GLY A 88 48.29 -19.56 36.04
CA GLY A 88 47.46 -20.73 35.72
C GLY A 88 46.97 -20.85 34.29
N ASP A 89 47.83 -21.39 33.43
CA ASP A 89 47.54 -22.13 32.19
C ASP A 89 46.90 -21.44 30.98
N ALA A 90 47.74 -21.34 29.95
CA ALA A 90 47.38 -21.06 28.57
C ALA A 90 46.65 -22.26 27.94
N GLY A 91 45.33 -22.18 27.83
CA GLY A 91 44.55 -22.92 26.84
C GLY A 91 44.29 -22.05 25.61
N PRO A 92 44.25 -22.59 24.38
CA PRO A 92 44.02 -21.78 23.20
C PRO A 92 42.65 -21.11 23.33
N SER A 93 42.63 -19.79 23.17
CA SER A 93 41.42 -19.02 22.92
C SER A 93 40.67 -19.70 21.77
N GLY A 94 39.63 -20.46 22.12
CA GLY A 94 38.64 -20.91 21.15
C GLY A 94 38.08 -19.69 20.41
N PRO A 95 37.49 -19.89 19.22
CA PRO A 95 36.76 -18.80 18.58
C PRO A 95 35.81 -18.22 19.63
N ALA A 96 35.83 -16.90 19.80
CA ALA A 96 34.85 -16.23 20.64
C ALA A 96 33.49 -16.81 20.27
N ASP A 97 32.76 -17.34 21.24
CA ASP A 97 31.37 -17.73 21.03
C ASP A 97 30.68 -16.51 20.45
N VAL A 98 30.43 -16.55 19.14
CA VAL A 98 29.54 -15.61 18.48
C VAL A 98 28.17 -16.04 18.99
N GLY A 99 27.81 -15.53 20.18
CA GLY A 99 26.46 -15.69 20.70
C GLY A 99 25.47 -15.27 19.61
N PRO A 100 24.26 -15.86 19.58
CA PRO A 100 23.26 -15.53 18.58
C PRO A 100 23.14 -14.00 18.51
N ASN A 101 23.44 -13.45 17.34
CA ASN A 101 23.41 -12.00 17.15
C ASN A 101 21.96 -11.55 17.38
N PRO A 102 21.66 -10.81 18.47
CA PRO A 102 20.30 -10.37 18.75
C PRO A 102 19.75 -9.54 17.58
N ASP A 103 20.63 -8.84 16.86
CA ASP A 103 20.27 -8.05 15.68
C ASP A 103 19.78 -8.91 14.51
N ALA A 104 20.15 -10.19 14.43
CA ALA A 104 19.72 -11.08 13.34
C ALA A 104 18.25 -11.51 13.47
N PHE A 105 17.74 -11.69 14.69
CA PHE A 105 16.32 -11.96 14.92
C PHE A 105 15.47 -10.71 14.73
N PHE A 106 15.93 -9.58 15.27
CA PHE A 106 15.28 -8.29 15.04
C PHE A 106 15.41 -7.82 13.57
N ALA A 107 16.28 -8.42 12.75
CA ALA A 107 16.26 -8.19 11.31
C ALA A 107 15.11 -8.90 10.58
N GLU A 108 14.67 -10.08 11.05
CA GLU A 108 13.59 -10.85 10.43
C GLU A 108 12.19 -10.49 10.99
N ASP A 109 12.14 -10.06 12.25
CA ASP A 109 10.91 -9.69 12.97
C ASP A 109 11.18 -8.48 13.88
N PRO A 110 11.52 -7.30 13.30
CA PRO A 110 11.90 -6.12 14.06
C PRO A 110 10.82 -5.68 15.04
N PRO A 111 11.19 -5.02 16.14
CA PRO A 111 10.23 -4.25 16.92
C PRO A 111 9.57 -3.20 16.00
N PRO A 112 8.29 -2.87 16.21
CA PRO A 112 7.62 -1.86 15.40
C PRO A 112 8.37 -0.53 15.49
N MET A 113 8.85 -0.02 14.36
CA MET A 113 9.41 1.33 14.27
C MET A 113 8.27 2.32 14.36
N LEU A 114 8.32 3.27 15.28
CA LEU A 114 7.21 4.21 15.42
C LEU A 114 7.40 5.43 14.50
N CYS A 115 6.48 5.59 13.56
CA CYS A 115 6.36 6.79 12.73
C CYS A 115 5.43 7.77 13.42
N LEU A 116 5.87 9.02 13.56
CA LEU A 116 5.08 10.11 14.12
C LEU A 116 4.30 10.84 13.02
N GLU A 117 3.31 11.64 13.44
CA GLU A 117 2.46 12.45 12.55
C GLU A 117 3.28 13.38 11.64
N ASP A 118 4.38 13.93 12.16
CA ASP A 118 5.31 14.80 11.42
C ASP A 118 6.19 14.06 10.41
N GLY A 119 6.03 12.73 10.30
CA GLY A 119 6.82 11.85 9.44
C GLY A 119 8.22 11.54 9.97
N SER A 120 8.56 11.99 11.18
CA SER A 120 9.78 11.55 11.86
C SER A 120 9.61 10.16 12.44
N MET A 121 10.72 9.43 12.56
CA MET A 121 10.76 8.13 13.22
C MET A 121 11.24 8.30 14.65
N VAL A 122 10.62 7.61 15.60
CA VAL A 122 11.18 7.44 16.93
C VAL A 122 12.48 6.67 16.79
N SER A 123 13.58 7.26 17.24
CA SER A 123 14.89 6.62 17.23
C SER A 123 14.88 5.41 18.17
N ASP A 124 15.13 4.22 17.62
CA ASP A 124 15.18 2.92 18.29
C ASP A 124 14.00 2.62 19.22
N PRO A 125 12.93 1.95 18.72
CA PRO A 125 11.90 1.41 19.60
C PRO A 125 12.56 0.50 20.62
N THR A 126 12.20 0.65 21.90
CA THR A 126 12.70 -0.24 22.95
C THR A 126 12.29 -1.67 22.57
N PRO A 127 13.25 -2.61 22.39
CA PRO A 127 12.91 -3.96 22.03
C PRO A 127 11.96 -4.55 23.05
N PRO A 128 11.00 -5.39 22.63
CA PRO A 128 10.22 -6.15 23.59
C PRO A 128 11.16 -6.95 24.50
N GLY A 129 10.74 -7.16 25.75
CA GLY A 129 11.49 -7.95 26.71
C GLY A 129 11.72 -9.40 26.23
N GLY A 130 12.53 -10.13 27.00
CA GLY A 130 12.82 -11.54 26.73
C GLY A 130 14.06 -11.74 25.85
N THR A 131 14.09 -12.88 25.16
CA THR A 131 15.16 -13.22 24.21
C THR A 131 14.61 -13.38 22.79
N PRO A 132 15.45 -13.35 21.74
CA PRO A 132 15.04 -13.70 20.38
C PRO A 132 14.25 -15.02 20.27
N GLU A 133 14.65 -16.03 21.04
CA GLU A 133 13.99 -17.34 21.05
C GLU A 133 12.66 -17.29 21.81
N CYS A 134 12.61 -16.49 22.87
CA CYS A 134 11.49 -16.33 23.80
C CYS A 134 11.16 -14.85 24.04
N PRO A 135 10.55 -14.17 23.05
CA PRO A 135 10.18 -12.78 23.20
C PRO A 135 8.92 -12.66 24.08
N ASP A 136 8.99 -11.77 25.07
CA ASP A 136 7.96 -11.64 26.12
C ASP A 136 6.60 -11.21 25.54
N ASP A 137 6.59 -10.48 24.43
CA ASP A 137 5.36 -9.99 23.80
C ASP A 137 4.60 -11.03 22.98
N LYS A 138 5.22 -12.18 22.67
CA LYS A 138 4.61 -13.25 21.83
C LYS A 138 4.22 -14.50 22.59
N ASN A 139 4.69 -14.69 23.83
CA ASN A 139 4.42 -15.87 24.65
C ASN A 139 4.57 -17.19 23.86
N ARG A 140 5.71 -17.34 23.20
CA ARG A 140 5.96 -18.43 22.26
C ARG A 140 5.91 -19.79 22.97
N GLU A 141 5.32 -20.77 22.30
CA GLU A 141 5.29 -22.16 22.77
C GLU A 141 6.69 -22.65 23.17
N GLY A 142 6.78 -23.28 24.35
CA GLY A 142 8.01 -23.81 24.92
C GLY A 142 8.83 -22.81 25.74
N CYS A 143 8.50 -21.52 25.71
CA CYS A 143 9.18 -20.50 26.51
C CYS A 143 8.75 -20.54 27.97
N ARG A 144 9.66 -20.16 28.88
CA ARG A 144 9.38 -20.16 30.32
C ARG A 144 8.23 -19.21 30.65
N CYS A 145 7.37 -19.65 31.56
CA CYS A 145 6.28 -18.85 32.10
C CYS A 145 6.08 -19.15 33.59
N ALA A 146 5.49 -18.20 34.31
CA ALA A 146 5.06 -18.37 35.68
C ALA A 146 4.02 -17.31 36.04
N PRO A 147 2.95 -17.66 36.79
CA PRO A 147 2.70 -18.96 37.41
C PRO A 147 2.09 -20.01 36.46
N VAL A 148 2.28 -21.29 36.77
CA VAL A 148 1.61 -22.41 36.08
C VAL A 148 0.09 -22.24 36.16
N GLY A 149 -0.58 -22.43 35.03
CA GLY A 149 -2.02 -22.21 34.86
C GLY A 149 -2.41 -20.79 34.42
N GLU A 150 -1.45 -19.86 34.33
CA GLU A 150 -1.70 -18.55 33.72
C GLU A 150 -2.03 -18.69 32.23
N THR A 151 -2.90 -17.83 31.73
CA THR A 151 -3.23 -17.73 30.29
C THR A 151 -2.81 -16.37 29.77
N ALA A 152 -2.26 -16.32 28.56
CA ALA A 152 -1.83 -15.07 27.93
C ALA A 152 -2.11 -15.08 26.42
N PRO A 153 -2.25 -13.89 25.79
CA PRO A 153 -2.27 -13.79 24.33
C PRO A 153 -0.93 -14.26 23.76
N CYS A 154 -0.97 -15.03 22.68
CA CYS A 154 0.22 -15.52 21.98
C CYS A 154 0.14 -15.21 20.49
N TRP A 155 1.30 -15.00 19.89
CA TRP A 155 1.40 -14.65 18.46
C TRP A 155 2.54 -15.41 17.78
N PRO A 156 2.25 -16.40 16.92
CA PRO A 156 3.27 -17.17 16.23
C PRO A 156 3.78 -16.51 14.92
N GLY A 157 3.14 -15.43 14.45
CA GLY A 157 3.49 -14.72 13.21
C GLY A 157 4.50 -13.58 13.38
N LEU A 158 4.69 -12.77 12.34
CA LEU A 158 5.50 -11.54 12.38
C LEU A 158 4.73 -10.39 13.06
N ARG A 159 5.43 -9.48 13.75
CA ARG A 159 4.80 -8.35 14.47
C ARG A 159 3.95 -7.46 13.54
N VAL A 160 4.45 -7.22 12.33
CA VAL A 160 3.78 -6.43 11.28
C VAL A 160 2.39 -6.96 10.88
N ASN A 161 2.08 -8.22 11.16
CA ASN A 161 0.78 -8.84 10.83
C ASN A 161 -0.15 -8.99 12.03
N ARG A 162 0.29 -8.65 13.23
CA ARG A 162 -0.43 -8.92 14.47
C ARG A 162 -1.63 -7.99 14.62
N ASN A 163 -2.79 -8.57 14.93
CA ASN A 163 -4.05 -7.86 15.18
C ASN A 163 -4.54 -6.97 14.00
N ARG A 164 -4.21 -7.35 12.75
CA ARG A 164 -4.63 -6.63 11.54
C ARG A 164 -5.62 -7.46 10.73
N GLY A 165 -6.71 -6.85 10.28
CA GLY A 165 -7.78 -7.55 9.54
C GLY A 165 -8.28 -8.79 10.26
N GLN A 166 -8.17 -9.94 9.60
CA GLN A 166 -8.57 -11.22 10.18
C GLN A 166 -7.53 -11.81 11.14
N CYS A 167 -6.29 -11.32 11.14
CA CYS A 167 -5.24 -11.84 11.99
C CYS A 167 -5.44 -11.41 13.43
N MET A 168 -5.40 -12.38 14.32
CA MET A 168 -5.62 -12.17 15.74
C MET A 168 -4.77 -13.10 16.57
N ASP A 169 -4.42 -12.63 17.76
CA ASP A 169 -3.72 -13.43 18.75
C ASP A 169 -4.51 -14.70 19.10
N GLY A 170 -3.77 -15.78 19.35
CA GLY A 170 -4.30 -16.95 20.03
C GLY A 170 -4.22 -16.79 21.54
N VAL A 171 -4.58 -17.85 22.25
CA VAL A 171 -4.38 -17.97 23.69
C VAL A 171 -3.49 -19.16 23.96
N THR A 172 -2.48 -18.96 24.81
CA THR A 172 -1.65 -20.03 25.35
C THR A 172 -1.86 -20.15 26.85
N THR A 173 -1.60 -21.34 27.39
CA THR A 173 -1.65 -21.63 28.83
C THR A 173 -0.27 -22.03 29.31
N CYS A 174 0.13 -21.55 30.48
CA CYS A 174 1.37 -21.92 31.12
C CYS A 174 1.27 -23.33 31.70
N GLU A 175 1.86 -24.31 31.03
CA GLU A 175 1.81 -25.72 31.43
C GLU A 175 2.95 -26.08 32.38
N PRO A 176 2.75 -27.03 33.32
CA PRO A 176 3.83 -27.54 34.14
C PRO A 176 4.93 -28.18 33.27
N PHE A 177 6.18 -27.73 33.42
CA PHE A 177 7.32 -28.34 32.75
C PHE A 177 8.20 -29.12 33.72
N ASP A 178 8.53 -28.52 34.85
CA ASP A 178 9.23 -29.16 35.97
C ASP A 178 8.61 -28.75 37.33
N GLU A 179 9.25 -29.15 38.44
CA GLU A 179 8.74 -28.91 39.80
C GLU A 179 8.63 -27.41 40.17
N PHE A 180 9.33 -26.53 39.46
CA PHE A 180 9.44 -25.10 39.82
C PHE A 180 9.13 -24.14 38.66
N THR A 181 8.99 -24.64 37.43
CA THR A 181 8.84 -23.81 36.23
C THR A 181 7.73 -24.32 35.32
N GLY A 182 7.06 -23.36 34.67
CA GLY A 182 6.13 -23.61 33.59
C GLY A 182 6.73 -23.29 32.23
N ARG A 183 6.09 -23.79 31.18
CA ARG A 183 6.33 -23.38 29.80
C ARG A 183 5.01 -23.05 29.10
N TRP A 184 5.03 -22.07 28.21
CA TRP A 184 3.87 -21.79 27.37
C TRP A 184 3.53 -23.00 26.51
N GLY A 185 2.27 -23.42 26.54
CA GLY A 185 1.72 -24.44 25.67
C GLY A 185 1.50 -23.94 24.24
N PRO A 186 0.82 -24.73 23.39
CA PRO A 186 0.52 -24.33 22.02
C PRO A 186 -0.30 -23.04 21.99
N CYS A 187 -0.08 -22.24 20.94
CA CYS A 187 -0.86 -21.04 20.71
C CYS A 187 -2.18 -21.38 20.01
N GLU A 188 -3.26 -21.54 20.78
CA GLU A 188 -4.54 -21.99 20.25
C GLU A 188 -5.38 -20.81 19.74
N GLY A 189 -5.96 -20.95 18.55
CA GLY A 189 -6.89 -19.96 18.00
C GLY A 189 -6.24 -18.75 17.30
N ALA A 190 -4.91 -18.68 17.20
CA ALA A 190 -4.24 -17.65 16.42
C ALA A 190 -4.60 -17.76 14.92
N VAL A 191 -4.85 -16.62 14.29
CA VAL A 191 -5.11 -16.52 12.85
C VAL A 191 -3.91 -15.82 12.20
N LEU A 192 -3.22 -16.54 11.31
CA LEU A 192 -2.05 -16.05 10.59
C LEU A 192 -2.43 -15.51 9.20
N PRO A 193 -1.60 -14.62 8.61
CA PRO A 193 -1.81 -14.18 7.25
C PRO A 193 -1.69 -15.36 6.28
N ASP A 194 -2.46 -15.32 5.21
CA ASP A 194 -2.29 -16.26 4.10
C ASP A 194 -0.96 -15.96 3.41
N PRO A 195 -0.02 -16.93 3.31
CA PRO A 195 1.28 -16.71 2.71
C PRO A 195 1.21 -16.32 1.21
N GLU A 196 0.10 -16.57 0.53
CA GLU A 196 -0.11 -16.17 -0.86
C GLU A 196 -0.82 -14.81 -0.99
N ALA A 197 -1.39 -14.28 0.10
CA ALA A 197 -2.10 -13.01 0.09
C ALA A 197 -1.14 -11.82 0.27
N ARG A 198 -0.99 -11.03 -0.80
CA ARG A 198 -0.22 -9.77 -0.73
C ARG A 198 -1.04 -8.58 -0.21
N LEU A 199 -2.35 -8.57 -0.46
CA LEU A 199 -3.27 -7.46 -0.18
C LEU A 199 -4.61 -7.99 0.35
N GLY A 200 -5.44 -7.09 0.89
CA GLY A 200 -6.79 -7.41 1.38
C GLY A 200 -6.82 -8.16 2.71
N PRO A 201 -8.01 -8.63 3.15
CA PRO A 201 -8.24 -9.19 4.49
C PRO A 201 -7.26 -10.30 4.89
N ALA A 202 -6.87 -11.15 3.94
CA ALA A 202 -6.01 -12.29 4.19
C ALA A 202 -4.52 -11.95 4.34
N SER A 203 -4.08 -10.76 3.90
CA SER A 203 -2.67 -10.34 4.03
C SER A 203 -2.33 -9.85 5.43
N CYS A 204 -3.34 -9.49 6.23
CA CYS A 204 -3.20 -8.89 7.54
C CYS A 204 -2.21 -7.72 7.55
N ARG A 205 -2.36 -6.85 6.55
CA ARG A 205 -1.67 -5.56 6.44
C ARG A 205 -2.63 -4.45 6.81
N CYS A 206 -2.12 -3.24 7.01
CA CYS A 206 -2.97 -2.07 7.17
C CYS A 206 -3.88 -1.90 5.93
N PHE A 207 -5.13 -1.46 6.13
CA PHE A 207 -6.21 -1.48 5.13
C PHE A 207 -6.66 -2.90 4.72
N SER A 208 -6.47 -3.90 5.57
CA SER A 208 -7.01 -5.24 5.30
C SER A 208 -8.48 -5.38 5.69
N ALA A 209 -8.99 -4.50 6.55
CA ALA A 209 -10.41 -4.36 6.82
C ALA A 209 -10.77 -2.89 7.09
N GLY A 210 -11.98 -2.47 6.72
CA GLY A 210 -12.46 -1.14 7.05
C GLY A 210 -13.67 -0.66 6.29
N ARG A 211 -13.93 0.64 6.39
CA ARG A 211 -14.97 1.37 5.68
C ARG A 211 -14.53 2.80 5.44
N TRP A 212 -14.59 3.24 4.19
CA TRP A 212 -14.56 4.66 3.84
C TRP A 212 -15.96 5.09 3.41
N GLU A 213 -16.61 5.86 4.28
CA GLU A 213 -17.95 6.38 4.06
C GLU A 213 -17.86 7.80 3.48
N ILE A 214 -18.42 7.99 2.29
CA ILE A 214 -18.46 9.27 1.59
C ILE A 214 -19.93 9.60 1.31
N ASP A 215 -20.41 10.70 1.88
CA ASP A 215 -21.84 11.04 1.95
C ASP A 215 -22.43 11.41 0.57
N ASN A 216 -21.61 11.92 -0.35
CA ASN A 216 -22.02 12.32 -1.70
C ASN A 216 -20.95 11.96 -2.72
N LEU A 217 -21.33 11.14 -3.70
CA LEU A 217 -20.43 10.71 -4.75
C LEU A 217 -21.02 10.86 -6.17
N SER A 218 -22.21 11.45 -6.28
CA SER A 218 -22.87 11.57 -7.57
C SER A 218 -22.19 12.64 -8.44
N PRO A 219 -21.85 12.35 -9.70
CA PRO A 219 -21.45 13.36 -10.67
C PRO A 219 -22.68 14.03 -11.30
N CYS A 220 -22.52 15.27 -11.75
CA CYS A 220 -23.46 15.99 -12.61
C CYS A 220 -22.90 16.15 -14.00
N PHE A 221 -23.61 15.65 -15.01
CA PHE A 221 -23.22 15.80 -16.41
C PHE A 221 -23.76 17.11 -16.99
N VAL A 222 -22.91 17.79 -17.76
CA VAL A 222 -23.24 19.04 -18.43
C VAL A 222 -23.45 18.78 -19.91
N SER A 223 -24.67 18.98 -20.39
CA SER A 223 -25.00 18.81 -21.80
C SER A 223 -25.08 20.13 -22.56
N ASP A 224 -24.77 20.08 -23.85
CA ASP A 224 -25.05 21.19 -24.75
C ASP A 224 -26.56 21.27 -25.10
N GLY A 225 -26.94 22.25 -25.94
CA GLY A 225 -28.32 22.42 -26.40
C GLY A 225 -28.88 21.27 -27.25
N THR A 226 -28.05 20.26 -27.60
CA THR A 226 -28.45 19.04 -28.31
C THR A 226 -28.61 17.83 -27.38
N GLY A 227 -28.30 17.99 -26.09
CA GLY A 227 -28.30 16.91 -25.11
C GLY A 227 -26.97 16.14 -25.03
N THR A 228 -25.98 16.48 -25.84
CA THR A 228 -24.66 15.80 -25.83
C THR A 228 -23.87 16.21 -24.59
N VAL A 229 -23.37 15.25 -23.82
CA VAL A 229 -22.50 15.53 -22.66
C VAL A 229 -21.18 16.15 -23.12
N THR A 230 -20.87 17.30 -22.52
CA THR A 230 -19.70 18.15 -22.77
C THR A 230 -18.76 18.24 -21.59
N GLY A 231 -19.12 17.68 -20.43
CA GLY A 231 -18.29 17.61 -19.25
C GLY A 231 -19.07 17.12 -18.04
N ALA A 232 -18.40 17.09 -16.90
CA ALA A 232 -19.00 16.77 -15.61
C ALA A 232 -18.47 17.68 -14.49
N VAL A 233 -19.24 17.77 -13.42
CA VAL A 233 -18.89 18.49 -12.20
C VAL A 233 -19.44 17.72 -11.01
N SER A 234 -18.79 17.85 -9.87
CA SER A 234 -19.35 17.41 -8.58
C SER A 234 -20.73 18.01 -8.32
N THR A 235 -21.64 17.20 -7.76
CA THR A 235 -22.81 17.70 -7.03
C THR A 235 -22.39 18.43 -5.76
N PHE A 236 -23.34 19.13 -5.14
CA PHE A 236 -23.22 19.58 -3.75
C PHE A 236 -24.45 19.11 -2.97
N LEU A 237 -24.34 19.00 -1.65
CA LEU A 237 -25.48 18.64 -0.80
C LEU A 237 -26.35 19.87 -0.52
N SER A 238 -27.63 19.80 -0.89
CA SER A 238 -28.66 20.79 -0.59
C SER A 238 -29.81 20.11 0.15
N GLY A 239 -30.04 20.49 1.41
CA GLY A 239 -31.06 19.84 2.24
C GLY A 239 -30.82 18.34 2.45
N GLY A 240 -29.56 17.89 2.41
CA GLY A 240 -29.17 16.49 2.55
C GLY A 240 -29.30 15.65 1.27
N ALA A 241 -29.70 16.25 0.14
CA ALA A 241 -29.79 15.57 -1.15
C ALA A 241 -28.73 16.12 -2.14
N PRO A 242 -28.12 15.27 -2.97
CA PRO A 242 -27.21 15.72 -4.02
C PRO A 242 -27.96 16.60 -5.03
N SER A 243 -27.38 17.76 -5.33
CA SER A 243 -27.92 18.75 -6.26
C SER A 243 -26.85 19.17 -7.26
N CYS A 244 -27.25 19.33 -8.52
CA CYS A 244 -26.36 19.87 -9.54
C CYS A 244 -26.24 21.39 -9.44
N PRO A 245 -25.05 21.97 -9.64
CA PRO A 245 -24.92 23.41 -9.79
C PRO A 245 -25.73 23.90 -11.01
N SER A 246 -26.12 25.17 -10.98
CA SER A 246 -26.68 25.83 -12.17
C SER A 246 -25.55 26.16 -13.13
N ILE A 247 -25.41 25.38 -14.21
CA ILE A 247 -24.30 25.48 -15.15
C ILE A 247 -24.78 26.06 -16.48
N SER A 248 -24.06 27.03 -17.03
CA SER A 248 -24.28 27.53 -18.39
C SER A 248 -23.81 26.52 -19.43
N SER A 249 -24.45 26.48 -20.60
CA SER A 249 -24.05 25.60 -21.71
C SER A 249 -22.69 26.00 -22.30
N GLY A 250 -21.60 25.53 -21.69
CA GLY A 250 -20.24 25.67 -22.21
C GLY A 250 -19.17 25.75 -21.12
N PRO A 251 -17.96 25.22 -21.35
CA PRO A 251 -16.86 25.30 -20.41
C PRO A 251 -16.35 26.75 -20.25
N PRO A 252 -15.79 27.11 -19.07
CA PRO A 252 -15.57 26.25 -17.91
C PRO A 252 -16.89 25.95 -17.17
N PHE A 253 -16.99 24.74 -16.61
CA PHE A 253 -18.13 24.32 -15.79
C PHE A 253 -17.76 24.51 -14.32
N PRO A 254 -18.00 25.69 -13.71
CA PRO A 254 -17.60 25.89 -12.33
C PRO A 254 -18.44 24.99 -11.40
N PRO A 255 -17.82 24.34 -10.39
CA PRO A 255 -18.59 23.80 -9.27
C PRO A 255 -19.33 24.94 -8.55
N MET A 256 -20.31 24.58 -7.73
CA MET A 256 -21.05 25.57 -6.94
C MET A 256 -20.06 26.32 -6.01
N PRO A 257 -19.97 27.66 -6.09
CA PRO A 257 -19.02 28.40 -5.27
C PRO A 257 -19.29 28.24 -3.76
N GLY A 258 -18.24 27.95 -2.99
CA GLY A 258 -18.32 27.85 -1.52
C GLY A 258 -18.91 26.55 -0.99
N THR A 259 -19.10 25.53 -1.83
CA THR A 259 -19.56 24.20 -1.40
C THR A 259 -18.46 23.16 -1.58
N THR A 260 -18.40 22.19 -0.67
CA THR A 260 -17.60 20.97 -0.84
C THR A 260 -18.40 19.89 -1.55
N TRP A 261 -17.70 18.90 -2.12
CA TRP A 261 -18.38 17.79 -2.78
C TRP A 261 -19.00 16.87 -1.74
N SER A 262 -18.19 16.47 -0.74
CA SER A 262 -18.64 15.51 0.26
C SER A 262 -17.90 15.61 1.58
N THR A 263 -18.63 15.44 2.67
CA THR A 263 -18.11 14.97 3.95
C THR A 263 -17.75 13.49 3.86
N ASN A 264 -16.81 13.03 4.67
CA ASN A 264 -16.37 11.63 4.64
C ASN A 264 -15.76 11.18 5.97
N ARG A 265 -15.87 9.88 6.24
CA ARG A 265 -15.46 9.22 7.49
C ARG A 265 -14.70 7.93 7.18
N LEU A 266 -13.64 7.67 7.94
CA LEU A 266 -12.83 6.48 7.80
C LEU A 266 -12.94 5.61 9.05
N THR A 267 -12.94 4.29 8.87
CA THR A 267 -12.69 3.30 9.92
C THR A 267 -11.80 2.22 9.31
N VAL A 268 -10.62 2.02 9.87
CA VAL A 268 -9.62 1.05 9.37
C VAL A 268 -8.89 0.34 10.51
N ASP A 269 -8.32 -0.80 10.18
CA ASP A 269 -7.66 -1.76 11.08
C ASP A 269 -6.22 -1.37 11.49
N CYS A 270 -5.85 -0.10 11.33
CA CYS A 270 -4.51 0.41 11.60
C CYS A 270 -4.50 1.93 11.76
N GLU A 271 -3.45 2.42 12.40
CA GLU A 271 -3.16 3.83 12.62
C GLU A 271 -2.08 4.31 11.66
N GLY A 272 -2.07 5.60 11.30
CA GLY A 272 -0.98 6.18 10.52
C GLY A 272 -1.36 7.38 9.66
N ARG A 273 -0.46 7.74 8.74
CA ARG A 273 -0.67 8.85 7.79
C ARG A 273 -1.12 8.32 6.45
N PHE A 274 -2.29 8.75 6.00
CA PHE A 274 -2.91 8.27 4.76
C PHE A 274 -3.19 9.43 3.80
N GLU A 275 -2.87 9.22 2.54
CA GLU A 275 -3.45 9.93 1.41
C GLU A 275 -4.51 9.01 0.80
N LEU A 276 -5.77 9.43 0.89
CA LEU A 276 -6.93 8.71 0.39
C LEU A 276 -7.45 9.41 -0.86
N CYS A 277 -7.60 8.67 -1.94
CA CYS A 277 -8.07 9.22 -3.20
C CYS A 277 -9.31 8.49 -3.70
N TYR A 278 -10.28 9.28 -4.14
CA TYR A 278 -11.46 8.80 -4.85
C TYR A 278 -11.34 9.18 -6.33
N THR A 279 -11.32 8.18 -7.20
CA THR A 279 -11.17 8.37 -8.66
C THR A 279 -12.40 7.86 -9.38
N LEU A 280 -13.08 8.73 -10.12
CA LEU A 280 -14.17 8.35 -11.03
C LEU A 280 -13.58 7.97 -12.39
N LYS A 281 -13.88 6.77 -12.86
CA LYS A 281 -13.40 6.23 -14.14
C LYS A 281 -14.56 5.75 -15.01
N ALA A 282 -14.49 6.01 -16.31
CA ALA A 282 -15.36 5.36 -17.30
C ALA A 282 -14.70 4.04 -17.72
N GLY A 283 -15.34 2.92 -17.38
CA GLY A 283 -14.81 1.57 -17.51
C GLY A 283 -15.68 0.57 -16.73
N ASP A 284 -15.16 -0.64 -16.51
CA ASP A 284 -15.88 -1.71 -15.80
C ASP A 284 -15.14 -2.07 -14.49
N ALA A 285 -15.81 -1.97 -13.32
CA ALA A 285 -15.16 -2.31 -12.06
C ALA A 285 -14.86 -3.80 -11.90
N GLU A 286 -15.57 -4.68 -12.62
CA GLU A 286 -15.31 -6.12 -12.60
C GLU A 286 -14.08 -6.48 -13.46
N SER A 287 -13.70 -5.59 -14.39
CA SER A 287 -12.52 -5.73 -15.25
C SER A 287 -11.76 -4.40 -15.39
N PRO A 288 -11.19 -3.88 -14.29
CA PRO A 288 -10.55 -2.57 -14.30
C PRO A 288 -9.28 -2.61 -15.16
N SER A 289 -9.00 -1.50 -15.83
CA SER A 289 -7.82 -1.32 -16.68
C SER A 289 -7.11 0.00 -16.37
N ASP A 290 -5.78 0.01 -16.48
CA ASP A 290 -4.99 1.24 -16.44
C ASP A 290 -5.32 2.20 -17.60
N ALA A 291 -5.98 1.71 -18.65
CA ALA A 291 -6.46 2.51 -19.78
C ALA A 291 -7.85 3.12 -19.54
N ASP A 292 -8.51 2.83 -18.42
CA ASP A 292 -9.84 3.36 -18.12
C ASP A 292 -9.82 4.89 -17.99
N CYS A 293 -10.85 5.52 -18.54
CA CYS A 293 -10.86 6.97 -18.74
C CYS A 293 -11.16 7.69 -17.42
N VAL A 294 -10.20 8.44 -16.87
CA VAL A 294 -10.41 9.19 -15.61
C VAL A 294 -11.27 10.43 -15.85
N VAL A 295 -12.43 10.48 -15.19
CA VAL A 295 -13.34 11.63 -15.20
C VAL A 295 -12.87 12.68 -14.20
N ALA A 296 -12.58 12.24 -12.98
CA ALA A 296 -12.16 13.11 -11.89
C ALA A 296 -11.42 12.31 -10.83
N ARG A 297 -10.56 13.02 -10.10
CA ARG A 297 -9.87 12.50 -8.94
C ARG A 297 -9.84 13.55 -7.86
N VAL A 298 -10.18 13.16 -6.64
CA VAL A 298 -10.03 13.99 -5.44
C VAL A 298 -9.31 13.20 -4.37
N CYS A 299 -8.42 13.87 -3.65
CA CYS A 299 -7.65 13.26 -2.58
C CYS A 299 -7.82 14.06 -1.29
N THR A 300 -7.71 13.37 -0.16
CA THR A 300 -7.59 13.96 1.16
C THR A 300 -6.44 13.29 1.90
N GLU A 301 -5.71 14.08 2.67
CA GLU A 301 -4.67 13.57 3.57
C GLU A 301 -5.17 13.60 5.00
N THR A 302 -4.75 12.64 5.81
CA THR A 302 -5.11 12.59 7.23
C THR A 302 -4.08 11.82 8.03
N TRP A 303 -4.02 12.13 9.32
CA TRP A 303 -3.47 11.25 10.34
C TRP A 303 -4.63 10.54 11.02
N TYR A 304 -4.66 9.22 10.93
CA TYR A 304 -5.69 8.39 11.54
C TYR A 304 -5.20 7.88 12.90
N GLU A 305 -5.88 8.32 13.96
CA GLU A 305 -5.35 8.30 15.33
C GLU A 305 -5.52 6.96 16.04
N GLU A 306 -6.66 6.30 15.85
CA GLU A 306 -7.05 5.12 16.64
C GLU A 306 -7.65 4.04 15.73
N ARG A 307 -7.05 2.84 15.75
CA ARG A 307 -7.54 1.66 15.03
C ARG A 307 -8.99 1.38 15.35
N ASP A 308 -9.74 0.98 14.33
CA ASP A 308 -11.16 0.61 14.41
C ASP A 308 -12.11 1.73 14.90
N ALA A 309 -11.61 2.96 15.11
CA ALA A 309 -12.41 4.11 15.50
C ALA A 309 -12.88 4.93 14.29
N THR A 310 -14.15 5.31 14.25
CA THR A 310 -14.62 6.20 13.19
C THR A 310 -14.03 7.60 13.34
N GLN A 311 -13.29 8.04 12.32
CA GLN A 311 -12.68 9.37 12.25
C GLN A 311 -13.29 10.19 11.10
N GLU A 312 -13.70 11.42 11.40
CA GLU A 312 -14.09 12.42 10.38
C GLU A 312 -12.84 12.92 9.66
N LEU A 313 -12.87 12.92 8.33
CA LEU A 313 -11.76 13.39 7.51
C LEU A 313 -12.02 14.80 6.97
N PRO A 314 -10.98 15.51 6.49
CA PRO A 314 -11.20 16.73 5.72
C PRO A 314 -12.19 16.51 4.57
N GLU A 315 -13.06 17.49 4.34
CA GLU A 315 -14.09 17.40 3.30
C GLU A 315 -13.45 17.30 1.91
N LEU A 316 -14.03 16.43 1.06
CA LEU A 316 -13.59 16.28 -0.31
C LEU A 316 -13.95 17.54 -1.12
N PRO A 317 -12.98 18.16 -1.81
CA PRO A 317 -13.23 19.38 -2.55
C PRO A 317 -14.15 19.14 -3.74
N ALA A 318 -14.89 20.17 -4.12
CA ALA A 318 -15.62 20.18 -5.38
C ALA A 318 -14.66 20.09 -6.57
N TRP A 319 -15.02 19.29 -7.57
CA TRP A 319 -14.25 19.04 -8.79
C TRP A 319 -15.08 19.31 -10.04
N ASN A 320 -14.40 19.54 -11.16
CA ASN A 320 -14.98 19.65 -12.49
C ASN A 320 -14.01 19.13 -13.57
N THR A 321 -14.55 18.69 -14.70
CA THR A 321 -13.75 18.31 -15.86
C THR A 321 -13.25 19.55 -16.61
N MET A 322 -11.96 19.63 -16.87
CA MET A 322 -11.27 20.81 -17.39
C MET A 322 -10.69 20.60 -18.78
N THR A 323 -10.26 19.37 -19.08
CA THR A 323 -9.58 19.03 -20.33
C THR A 323 -10.53 18.34 -21.32
N ALA A 324 -10.19 18.38 -22.62
CA ALA A 324 -10.95 17.69 -23.65
C ALA A 324 -10.99 16.16 -23.44
N ALA A 325 -9.94 15.59 -22.84
CA ALA A 325 -9.89 14.18 -22.47
C ALA A 325 -10.90 13.86 -21.35
N GLU A 326 -10.92 14.65 -20.28
CA GLU A 326 -11.90 14.51 -19.19
C GLU A 326 -13.34 14.74 -19.68
N HIS A 327 -13.56 15.66 -20.63
CA HIS A 327 -14.87 15.86 -21.28
C HIS A 327 -15.31 14.61 -22.05
N ALA A 328 -14.39 13.96 -22.76
CA ALA A 328 -14.66 12.69 -23.43
C ALA A 328 -14.94 11.56 -22.43
N CYS A 329 -14.16 11.48 -21.33
CA CYS A 329 -14.40 10.51 -20.26
C CYS A 329 -15.77 10.72 -19.61
N ALA A 330 -16.17 11.97 -19.33
CA ALA A 330 -17.48 12.27 -18.76
C ALA A 330 -18.63 11.85 -19.67
N ARG A 331 -18.47 12.03 -20.99
CA ARG A 331 -19.45 11.53 -21.97
C ARG A 331 -19.54 10.01 -21.93
N GLN A 332 -18.39 9.33 -22.02
CA GLN A 332 -18.35 7.87 -21.95
C GLN A 332 -19.00 7.37 -20.66
N PHE A 333 -18.65 7.97 -19.51
CA PHE A 333 -19.22 7.63 -18.22
C PHE A 333 -20.75 7.78 -18.21
N SER A 334 -21.27 8.89 -18.75
CA SER A 334 -22.72 9.11 -18.81
C SER A 334 -23.44 8.08 -19.70
N GLU A 335 -22.77 7.58 -20.74
CA GLU A 335 -23.36 6.67 -21.74
C GLU A 335 -23.28 5.20 -21.30
N SER A 336 -22.16 4.78 -20.72
CA SER A 336 -21.87 3.37 -20.38
C SER A 336 -21.73 3.11 -18.89
N GLY A 337 -21.98 4.12 -18.04
CA GLY A 337 -21.63 4.03 -16.64
C GLY A 337 -20.11 4.03 -16.43
N GLY A 338 -19.71 3.65 -15.23
CA GLY A 338 -18.31 3.64 -14.84
C GLY A 338 -18.13 3.09 -13.45
N TYR A 339 -17.02 3.44 -12.81
CA TYR A 339 -16.79 3.07 -11.42
C TYR A 339 -16.03 4.14 -10.66
N GLY A 340 -16.26 4.17 -9.35
CA GLY A 340 -15.44 4.90 -8.40
C GLY A 340 -14.41 3.97 -7.79
N GLU A 341 -13.16 4.39 -7.79
CA GLU A 341 -12.03 3.67 -7.21
C GLU A 341 -11.59 4.39 -5.93
N MET A 342 -11.54 3.63 -4.83
CA MET A 342 -11.00 4.08 -3.56
C MET A 342 -9.59 3.55 -3.42
N SER A 343 -8.61 4.46 -3.37
CA SER A 343 -7.20 4.10 -3.18
C SER A 343 -6.61 4.80 -1.95
N VAL A 344 -5.58 4.16 -1.39
CA VAL A 344 -4.76 4.70 -0.32
C VAL A 344 -3.29 4.61 -0.70
N ARG A 345 -2.53 5.60 -0.24
CA ARG A 345 -1.10 5.52 -0.08
C ARG A 345 -0.71 6.08 1.28
N GLY A 346 0.26 5.48 1.97
CA GLY A 346 0.62 5.99 3.28
C GLY A 346 1.67 5.21 4.01
N LEU A 347 1.80 5.54 5.28
CA LEU A 347 2.64 4.83 6.25
C LEU A 347 1.82 4.60 7.51
N SER A 348 1.88 3.38 8.05
CA SER A 348 1.31 3.08 9.37
C SER A 348 2.12 3.78 10.48
N VAL A 349 1.57 3.82 11.69
CA VAL A 349 2.33 4.20 12.90
C VAL A 349 3.53 3.28 13.14
N GLU A 350 3.54 2.07 12.57
CA GLU A 350 4.66 1.12 12.65
C GLU A 350 5.65 1.28 11.49
N CYS A 351 5.57 2.40 10.75
CA CYS A 351 6.37 2.72 9.57
C CYS A 351 6.25 1.72 8.42
N ASP A 352 5.17 0.92 8.38
CA ASP A 352 4.92 0.03 7.26
C ASP A 352 4.35 0.81 6.09
N PRO A 353 4.85 0.59 4.86
CA PRO A 353 4.23 1.17 3.68
C PRO A 353 2.83 0.59 3.45
N ILE A 354 1.91 1.49 3.12
CA ILE A 354 0.56 1.17 2.68
C ILE A 354 0.52 1.47 1.18
N ASP A 355 0.74 0.42 0.39
CA ASP A 355 0.86 0.45 -1.06
C ASP A 355 0.35 -0.87 -1.68
N ASP A 356 0.34 -0.95 -3.01
CA ASP A 356 -0.03 -2.15 -3.77
C ASP A 356 0.98 -3.31 -3.68
N GLY A 357 2.00 -3.19 -2.82
CA GLY A 357 3.12 -4.11 -2.69
C GLY A 357 4.27 -3.86 -3.68
N GLU A 358 4.12 -2.92 -4.63
CA GLU A 358 5.15 -2.50 -5.58
C GLU A 358 5.46 -0.98 -5.45
N GLY A 359 4.96 -0.34 -4.38
CA GLY A 359 5.14 1.08 -4.09
C GLY A 359 4.11 2.02 -4.74
N GLY A 360 3.11 1.46 -5.44
CA GLY A 360 1.99 2.18 -6.04
C GLY A 360 0.81 2.38 -5.08
N GLU A 361 -0.30 2.90 -5.59
CA GLU A 361 -1.50 3.11 -4.79
C GLU A 361 -2.24 1.80 -4.54
N TYR A 362 -2.57 1.54 -3.28
CA TYR A 362 -3.39 0.40 -2.94
C TYR A 362 -4.87 0.70 -3.19
N VAL A 363 -5.47 0.04 -4.18
CA VAL A 363 -6.92 0.09 -4.39
C VAL A 363 -7.61 -0.93 -3.49
N PHE A 364 -8.30 -0.45 -2.47
CA PHE A 364 -8.99 -1.30 -1.49
C PHE A 364 -10.47 -1.50 -1.79
N ASN A 365 -11.10 -0.65 -2.60
CA ASN A 365 -12.50 -0.81 -2.97
C ASN A 365 -12.84 -0.17 -4.33
N ARG A 366 -13.86 -0.72 -5.00
CA ARG A 366 -14.45 -0.17 -6.23
C ARG A 366 -15.97 -0.21 -6.16
N VAL A 367 -16.63 0.81 -6.69
CA VAL A 367 -18.09 0.89 -6.74
C VAL A 367 -18.58 1.18 -8.15
N ASN A 368 -19.51 0.36 -8.64
CA ASN A 368 -20.12 0.51 -9.97
C ASN A 368 -21.15 1.64 -10.01
N TYR A 369 -21.02 2.51 -11.02
CA TYR A 369 -21.93 3.59 -11.35
C TYR A 369 -22.77 3.24 -12.57
N CYS A 370 -24.06 3.57 -12.46
CA CYS A 370 -24.99 3.36 -13.56
C CYS A 370 -24.78 4.36 -14.71
N PRO A 371 -25.00 3.93 -15.95
CA PRO A 371 -25.27 4.85 -17.05
C PRO A 371 -26.41 5.82 -16.71
N SER A 372 -26.37 7.03 -17.27
CA SER A 372 -27.42 8.03 -17.05
C SER A 372 -28.81 7.55 -17.50
N ALA A 373 -28.87 6.68 -18.51
CA ALA A 373 -30.10 6.07 -19.02
C ALA A 373 -30.86 5.24 -17.96
N CYS A 374 -30.17 4.75 -16.92
CA CYS A 374 -30.82 4.02 -15.83
C CYS A 374 -31.73 4.89 -14.97
N ASN A 375 -31.58 6.22 -15.03
CA ASN A 375 -32.38 7.17 -14.25
C ASN A 375 -33.67 7.61 -14.95
N GLU A 376 -33.91 7.20 -16.20
CA GLU A 376 -35.09 7.56 -16.98
C GLU A 376 -36.10 6.40 -17.05
N PRO A 377 -37.30 6.51 -16.44
CA PRO A 377 -38.33 5.49 -16.56
C PRO A 377 -39.12 5.62 -17.87
N PRO A 378 -39.42 4.51 -18.59
CA PRO A 378 -38.99 3.15 -18.29
C PRO A 378 -37.53 2.92 -18.71
N VAL A 379 -36.79 2.17 -17.88
CA VAL A 379 -35.44 1.70 -18.21
C VAL A 379 -35.53 0.84 -19.49
N PRO A 380 -34.63 1.04 -20.47
CA PRO A 380 -34.60 0.19 -21.67
C PRO A 380 -34.38 -1.29 -21.30
N PRO A 381 -35.11 -2.25 -21.91
CA PRO A 381 -34.97 -3.68 -21.59
C PRO A 381 -33.53 -4.21 -21.72
N GLU A 382 -32.77 -3.66 -22.66
CA GLU A 382 -31.35 -3.98 -22.85
C GLU A 382 -30.44 -3.53 -21.70
N LEU A 383 -30.88 -2.59 -20.86
CA LEU A 383 -30.11 -2.04 -19.73
C LEU A 383 -30.66 -2.50 -18.36
N GLU A 384 -31.77 -3.24 -18.29
CA GLU A 384 -32.38 -3.66 -17.03
C GLU A 384 -31.38 -4.38 -16.09
N GLU A 385 -30.58 -5.31 -16.64
CA GLU A 385 -29.60 -6.07 -15.86
C GLU A 385 -28.42 -5.22 -15.39
N GLU A 386 -27.96 -4.29 -16.23
CA GLU A 386 -26.88 -3.36 -15.92
C GLU A 386 -27.31 -2.36 -14.85
N CYS A 387 -28.48 -1.75 -15.03
CA CYS A 387 -29.09 -0.82 -14.07
C CYS A 387 -29.40 -1.47 -12.71
N SER A 388 -29.55 -2.80 -12.65
CA SER A 388 -29.77 -3.54 -11.40
C SER A 388 -28.50 -3.81 -10.59
N ARG A 389 -27.32 -3.71 -11.21
CA ARG A 389 -26.01 -4.08 -10.62
C ARG A 389 -25.11 -2.89 -10.30
N CYS A 390 -25.59 -1.69 -10.54
CA CYS A 390 -24.88 -0.45 -10.29
C CYS A 390 -25.63 0.42 -9.26
N MET A 391 -24.95 1.42 -8.72
CA MET A 391 -25.50 2.32 -7.71
C MET A 391 -25.06 3.77 -7.96
N ALA A 392 -25.86 4.72 -7.47
CA ALA A 392 -25.59 6.16 -7.63
C ALA A 392 -24.72 6.76 -6.50
N GLY A 393 -24.26 5.92 -5.57
CA GLY A 393 -23.41 6.30 -4.42
C GLY A 393 -22.39 5.20 -4.15
N GLY A 394 -21.35 5.48 -3.36
CA GLY A 394 -20.20 4.59 -3.29
C GLY A 394 -19.46 4.51 -1.96
N SER A 395 -20.13 4.65 -0.83
CA SER A 395 -19.60 4.12 0.43
C SER A 395 -19.42 2.60 0.33
N GLY A 396 -18.33 2.04 0.84
CA GLY A 396 -18.16 0.59 0.90
C GLY A 396 -17.26 0.13 2.03
N SER A 397 -17.56 -1.06 2.55
CA SER A 397 -16.70 -1.83 3.43
C SER A 397 -15.76 -2.69 2.60
N PHE A 398 -14.57 -2.95 3.11
CA PHE A 398 -13.57 -3.83 2.51
C PHE A 398 -13.00 -4.80 3.52
#